data_AF-A0A090SSH2-F1
#
_entry.id   AF-A0A090SSH2-F1
#
_cell.length_a   1.000
_cell.length_b   1.000
_cell.length_c   1.000
_cell.angle_alpha   90.00
_cell.angle_beta   90.00
_cell.angle_gamma   90.00
#
_symmetry.space_group_name_H-M   'P 1'
#
loop_
_entity.id
_entity.type
_entity.pdbx_description
1 polymer ?
#
loop_
_entity_poly.entity_id
_entity_poly.type
_entity_poly.pdbx_seq_one_letter_code
_entity_poly.pdbx_strand_id
1 'polypeptide(L)'
;MGFAYLMLQKSRVTFTLTNTHLQQHLFKGGWVVQWANVERIGICTQHQEGWHKPLPWIGIRVKEYGPYLNAICPRIATDILLSQRALLYIGNQQTNPAQAFEDIVLDSEPFIDEDGVEYKGLLAMLANRMKHQREFYGYDVFIAEADLDRAGEDFVGLARRYQAAASRHDFVESKDFRKLV
;
A
#
# COMPACT_ATOMS: atom_id res chain seq x y z
N MET A 1 -24.01 -16.02 21.16
CA MET A 1 -22.92 -16.69 20.42
C MET A 1 -22.73 -16.16 18.99
N GLY A 2 -23.77 -15.73 18.25
CA GLY A 2 -23.63 -15.24 16.87
C GLY A 2 -22.91 -13.89 16.70
N PHE A 3 -23.14 -12.93 17.59
CA PHE A 3 -22.52 -11.59 17.51
C PHE A 3 -21.01 -11.61 17.76
N ALA A 4 -20.57 -12.36 18.78
CA ALA A 4 -19.15 -12.55 19.07
C ALA A 4 -18.41 -13.26 17.92
N TYR A 5 -19.05 -14.28 17.32
CA TYR A 5 -18.52 -14.98 16.15
C TYR A 5 -18.40 -14.06 14.92
N LEU A 6 -19.42 -13.22 14.67
CA LEU A 6 -19.40 -12.26 13.57
C LEU A 6 -18.33 -11.16 13.78
N MET A 7 -18.11 -10.73 15.03
CA MET A 7 -17.03 -9.80 15.38
C MET A 7 -15.65 -10.43 15.17
N LEU A 8 -15.47 -11.69 15.58
CA LEU A 8 -14.22 -12.43 15.35
C LEU A 8 -13.94 -12.66 13.85
N GLN A 9 -14.96 -12.89 13.03
CA GLN A 9 -14.78 -13.01 11.59
C GLN A 9 -14.43 -11.67 10.93
N LYS A 10 -15.02 -10.57 11.41
CA LYS A 10 -14.69 -9.22 10.93
C LYS A 10 -13.26 -8.78 11.21
N SER A 11 -12.64 -9.31 12.28
CA SER A 11 -11.26 -9.00 12.65
C SER A 11 -10.22 -9.92 11.99
N ARG A 12 -10.62 -10.85 11.12
CA ARG A 12 -9.65 -11.70 10.41
C ARG A 12 -9.03 -10.94 9.26
N VAL A 13 -7.77 -10.58 9.45
CA VAL A 13 -6.86 -10.15 8.40
C VAL A 13 -5.94 -11.33 8.06
N THR A 14 -5.66 -11.55 6.79
CA THR A 14 -4.76 -12.63 6.36
C THR A 14 -3.91 -12.16 5.20
N PHE A 15 -2.66 -12.59 5.15
CA PHE A 15 -1.74 -12.27 4.07
C PHE A 15 -1.45 -13.51 3.23
N THR A 16 -1.34 -13.32 1.93
CA THR A 16 -0.86 -14.33 0.99
C THR A 16 0.36 -13.78 0.28
N LEU A 17 1.49 -14.47 0.44
CA LEU A 17 2.72 -14.20 -0.27
C LEU A 17 2.98 -15.37 -1.22
N THR A 18 2.92 -15.11 -2.51
CA THR A 18 3.23 -16.08 -3.56
C THR A 18 4.52 -15.68 -4.27
N ASN A 19 4.94 -16.45 -5.26
CA ASN A 19 6.09 -16.07 -6.09
C ASN A 19 5.79 -14.88 -7.01
N THR A 20 4.52 -14.48 -7.20
CA THR A 20 4.15 -13.41 -8.14
C THR A 20 3.62 -12.15 -7.46
N HIS A 21 2.98 -12.27 -6.29
CA HIS A 21 2.33 -11.15 -5.63
C HIS A 21 2.25 -11.27 -4.10
N LEU A 22 2.00 -10.13 -3.48
CA LEU A 22 1.53 -9.97 -2.11
C LEU A 22 0.05 -9.56 -2.13
N GLN A 23 -0.75 -10.19 -1.27
CA GLN A 23 -2.15 -9.86 -1.11
C GLN A 23 -2.53 -9.78 0.37
N GLN A 24 -3.28 -8.73 0.72
CA GLN A 24 -3.97 -8.63 2.01
C GLN A 24 -5.46 -8.96 1.81
N HIS A 25 -5.95 -9.87 2.64
CA HIS A 25 -7.36 -10.25 2.71
C HIS A 25 -7.99 -9.64 3.94
N LEU A 26 -9.05 -8.88 3.72
CA LEU A 26 -9.88 -8.22 4.72
C LEU A 26 -11.30 -8.80 4.66
N PHE A 27 -12.10 -8.56 5.70
CA PHE A 27 -13.48 -9.05 5.72
C PHE A 27 -14.33 -8.57 4.53
N LYS A 28 -14.07 -7.36 4.03
CA LYS A 28 -14.84 -6.72 2.95
C LYS A 28 -14.27 -6.95 1.53
N GLY A 29 -13.18 -7.69 1.39
CA GLY A 29 -12.43 -7.85 0.15
C GLY A 29 -10.92 -7.87 0.40
N GLY A 30 -10.11 -7.52 -0.59
CA GLY A 30 -8.67 -7.40 -0.40
C GLY A 30 -8.04 -6.51 -1.46
N TRP A 31 -6.73 -6.35 -1.36
CA TRP A 31 -5.92 -5.71 -2.38
C TRP A 31 -4.69 -6.54 -2.64
N VAL A 32 -4.15 -6.41 -3.84
CA VAL A 32 -3.00 -7.20 -4.32
C VAL A 32 -1.98 -6.27 -4.97
N VAL A 33 -0.70 -6.56 -4.75
CA VAL A 33 0.41 -5.91 -5.44
C VAL A 33 1.33 -6.99 -6.00
N GLN A 34 1.62 -6.92 -7.29
CA GLN A 34 2.58 -7.82 -7.93
C GLN A 34 4.01 -7.44 -7.56
N TRP A 35 4.88 -8.42 -7.31
CA TRP A 35 6.27 -8.15 -6.94
C TRP A 35 7.03 -7.38 -8.01
N ALA A 36 6.71 -7.59 -9.28
CA ALA A 36 7.27 -6.83 -10.40
C ALA A 36 6.99 -5.32 -10.30
N ASN A 37 5.83 -4.94 -9.73
CA ASN A 37 5.43 -3.56 -9.49
C ASN A 37 5.91 -3.01 -8.14
N VAL A 38 6.42 -3.85 -7.23
CA VAL A 38 7.00 -3.36 -5.97
C VAL A 38 8.39 -2.79 -6.23
N GLU A 39 8.59 -1.52 -5.90
CA GLU A 39 9.90 -0.87 -5.86
C GLU A 39 10.60 -1.15 -4.52
N ARG A 40 9.92 -0.86 -3.40
CA ARG A 40 10.49 -0.98 -2.05
C ARG A 40 9.43 -1.38 -1.02
N ILE A 41 9.83 -2.16 -0.02
CA ILE A 41 9.03 -2.45 1.18
C ILE A 41 9.87 -2.15 2.43
N GLY A 42 9.28 -1.51 3.43
CA GLY A 42 9.96 -1.24 4.70
C GLY A 42 9.04 -0.73 5.80
N ILE A 43 9.61 -0.55 6.99
CA ILE A 43 8.92 0.10 8.11
C ILE A 43 8.80 1.59 7.82
N CYS A 44 7.62 2.15 8.03
CA CYS A 44 7.40 3.59 7.93
C CYS A 44 8.08 4.28 9.12
N THR A 45 8.77 5.38 8.83
CA THR A 45 9.41 6.19 9.87
C THR A 45 8.92 7.61 9.79
N GLN A 46 8.73 8.21 10.95
CA GLN A 46 8.39 9.61 11.10
C GLN A 46 9.66 10.38 11.49
N HIS A 47 9.93 11.50 10.83
CA HIS A 47 11.01 12.40 11.23
C HIS A 47 10.48 13.37 12.31
N GLN A 48 11.08 13.35 13.50
CA GLN A 48 10.74 14.28 14.58
C GLN A 48 12.04 14.82 15.18
N GLU A 49 12.29 16.12 15.02
CA GLU A 49 13.41 16.84 15.65
C GLU A 49 14.79 16.17 15.45
N GLY A 50 15.09 15.71 14.23
CA GLY A 50 16.37 15.05 13.92
C GLY A 50 16.41 13.54 14.18
N TRP A 51 15.37 12.97 14.82
CA TRP A 51 15.25 11.54 15.10
C TRP A 51 14.20 10.87 14.20
N HIS A 52 14.47 9.62 13.81
CA HIS A 52 13.51 8.79 13.09
C HIS A 52 12.80 7.86 14.07
N LYS A 53 11.51 8.09 14.30
CA LYS A 53 10.68 7.20 15.12
C LYS A 53 9.95 6.21 14.21
N PRO A 54 9.99 4.89 14.46
CA PRO A 54 9.20 3.94 13.69
C PRO A 54 7.71 4.17 13.95
N LEU A 55 6.92 4.12 12.88
CA LEU A 55 5.47 4.07 12.92
C LEU A 55 5.02 2.61 12.80
N PRO A 56 3.88 2.22 13.41
CA PRO A 56 3.36 0.85 13.36
C PRO A 56 2.69 0.56 12.00
N TRP A 57 3.40 0.84 10.92
CA TRP A 57 2.95 0.74 9.55
C TRP A 57 4.08 0.21 8.67
N ILE A 58 3.76 -0.76 7.82
CA ILE A 58 4.64 -1.23 6.76
C ILE A 58 4.25 -0.49 5.48
N GLY A 59 5.22 0.19 4.89
CA GLY A 59 5.06 0.91 3.64
C GLY A 59 5.53 0.07 2.45
N ILE A 60 4.76 0.12 1.37
CA ILE A 60 5.08 -0.46 0.07
C ILE A 60 5.07 0.67 -0.94
N ARG A 61 6.18 0.82 -1.65
CA ARG A 61 6.32 1.74 -2.77
C ARG A 61 6.14 0.97 -4.07
N VAL A 62 5.18 1.39 -4.88
CA VAL A 62 4.86 0.78 -6.18
C VAL A 62 5.47 1.58 -7.34
N LYS A 63 5.74 0.97 -8.48
CA LYS A 63 6.29 1.68 -9.65
C LYS A 63 5.18 2.40 -10.41
N GLU A 64 4.05 1.70 -10.59
CA GLU A 64 2.90 2.13 -11.37
C GLU A 64 1.63 1.99 -10.53
N TYR A 65 0.75 2.99 -10.58
CA TYR A 65 -0.46 3.00 -9.76
C TYR A 65 -1.57 2.16 -10.39
N GLY A 66 -1.65 2.13 -11.72
CA GLY A 66 -2.74 1.51 -12.46
C GLY A 66 -3.04 0.05 -12.08
N PRO A 67 -2.04 -0.86 -12.04
CA PRO A 67 -2.27 -2.26 -11.66
C PRO A 67 -2.90 -2.42 -10.26
N TYR A 68 -2.56 -1.54 -9.32
CA TYR A 68 -3.10 -1.56 -7.96
C TYR A 68 -4.51 -0.96 -7.91
N LEU A 69 -4.71 0.21 -8.52
CA LEU A 69 -6.00 0.90 -8.55
C LEU A 69 -7.07 0.08 -9.26
N ASN A 70 -6.73 -0.54 -10.39
CA ASN A 70 -7.66 -1.35 -11.20
C ASN A 70 -8.02 -2.68 -10.52
N ALA A 71 -7.18 -3.20 -9.62
CA ALA A 71 -7.44 -4.43 -8.88
C ALA A 71 -8.26 -4.21 -7.59
N ILE A 72 -8.38 -2.96 -7.13
CA ILE A 72 -9.09 -2.64 -5.88
C ILE A 72 -10.58 -2.47 -6.13
N CYS A 73 -11.39 -3.14 -5.31
CA CYS A 73 -12.82 -2.88 -5.30
C CYS A 73 -13.17 -1.61 -4.47
N PRO A 74 -14.24 -0.87 -4.82
CA PRO A 74 -14.60 0.37 -4.15
C PRO A 74 -14.73 0.28 -2.62
N ARG A 75 -15.23 -0.85 -2.11
CA ARG A 75 -15.37 -1.07 -0.66
C ARG A 75 -14.04 -1.07 0.07
N ILE A 76 -13.00 -1.62 -0.54
CA ILE A 76 -11.64 -1.63 0.03
C ILE A 76 -10.99 -0.26 -0.11
N ALA A 77 -11.19 0.44 -1.24
CA ALA A 77 -10.72 1.82 -1.39
C ALA A 77 -11.25 2.72 -0.26
N THR A 78 -12.55 2.67 0.03
CA THR A 78 -13.14 3.43 1.14
C THR A 78 -12.55 3.05 2.50
N ASP A 79 -12.37 1.75 2.77
CA ASP A 79 -11.82 1.25 4.04
C ASP A 79 -10.38 1.75 4.24
N ILE A 80 -9.57 1.74 3.17
CA ILE A 80 -8.21 2.29 3.13
C ILE A 80 -8.21 3.80 3.42
N LEU A 81 -9.04 4.56 2.71
CA LEU A 81 -9.14 6.01 2.88
C LEU A 81 -9.50 6.42 4.32
N LEU A 82 -10.34 5.63 4.99
CA LEU A 82 -10.77 5.86 6.37
C LEU A 82 -9.73 5.41 7.39
N SER A 83 -9.19 4.19 7.25
CA SER A 83 -8.24 3.60 8.21
C SER A 83 -6.91 4.36 8.25
N GLN A 84 -6.46 4.89 7.11
CA GLN A 84 -5.19 5.61 7.00
C GLN A 84 -5.30 7.11 7.29
N ARG A 85 -6.47 7.62 7.69
CA ARG A 85 -6.68 9.06 7.92
C ARG A 85 -5.78 9.63 9.02
N ALA A 86 -5.55 8.88 10.09
CA ALA A 86 -4.62 9.29 11.16
C ALA A 86 -3.16 9.37 10.65
N LEU A 87 -2.75 8.40 9.83
CA LEU A 87 -1.43 8.40 9.21
C LEU A 87 -1.25 9.59 8.27
N LEU A 88 -2.26 9.91 7.46
CA LEU A 88 -2.25 11.10 6.60
C LEU A 88 -2.16 12.39 7.40
N TYR A 89 -2.92 12.51 8.50
CA TYR A 89 -2.89 13.69 9.36
C TYR A 89 -1.50 13.93 9.93
N ILE A 90 -0.88 12.87 10.47
CA ILE A 90 0.47 12.93 11.01
C ILE A 90 1.46 13.42 9.93
N GLY A 91 1.35 12.92 8.70
CA GLY A 91 2.25 13.30 7.61
C GLY A 91 2.07 14.75 7.16
N ASN A 92 0.82 15.22 7.10
CA ASN A 92 0.49 16.59 6.74
C ASN A 92 1.07 17.59 7.75
N GLN A 93 0.91 17.32 9.05
CA GLN A 93 1.40 18.19 10.12
C GLN A 93 2.92 18.41 10.07
N GLN A 94 3.67 17.46 9.49
CA GLN A 94 5.12 17.53 9.40
C GLN A 94 5.62 18.22 8.14
N THR A 95 4.91 18.01 7.04
CA THR A 95 5.37 18.44 5.71
C THR A 95 4.83 19.83 5.37
N ASN A 96 3.53 20.04 5.59
CA ASN A 96 2.86 21.28 5.24
C ASN A 96 1.69 21.59 6.19
N PRO A 97 1.97 21.95 7.46
CA PRO A 97 0.91 22.24 8.45
C PRO A 97 0.03 23.44 8.10
N ALA A 98 0.41 24.26 7.10
CA ALA A 98 -0.39 25.38 6.61
C ALA A 98 -1.52 24.94 5.64
N GLN A 99 -1.41 23.76 5.03
CA GLN A 99 -2.46 23.22 4.16
C GLN A 99 -3.58 22.63 5.00
N ALA A 100 -4.82 22.99 4.68
CA ALA A 100 -5.99 22.45 5.36
C ALA A 100 -6.06 20.94 5.13
N PHE A 101 -6.14 20.18 6.22
CA PHE A 101 -6.14 18.73 6.17
C PHE A 101 -7.35 18.20 5.40
N GLU A 102 -8.49 18.89 5.49
CA GLU A 102 -9.72 18.58 4.77
C GLU A 102 -9.52 18.51 3.25
N ASP A 103 -8.70 19.41 2.70
CA ASP A 103 -8.44 19.48 1.25
C ASP A 103 -7.71 18.22 0.76
N ILE A 104 -6.76 17.71 1.54
CA ILE A 104 -6.03 16.46 1.25
C ILE A 104 -6.92 15.24 1.52
N VAL A 105 -7.80 15.34 2.52
CA VAL A 105 -8.70 14.25 2.92
C VAL A 105 -9.77 13.98 1.84
N LEU A 106 -10.21 15.03 1.15
CA LEU A 106 -11.29 14.95 0.17
C LEU A 106 -10.85 15.27 -1.25
N ASP A 107 -9.54 15.31 -1.52
CA ASP A 107 -9.01 15.52 -2.87
C ASP A 107 -9.57 14.46 -3.83
N SER A 108 -10.52 14.89 -4.65
CA SER A 108 -11.17 14.08 -5.68
C SER A 108 -10.82 14.58 -7.09
N GLU A 109 -9.77 15.38 -7.23
CA GLU A 109 -9.30 15.83 -8.55
C GLU A 109 -8.96 14.62 -9.42
N PRO A 110 -9.26 14.65 -10.72
CA PRO A 110 -8.92 13.56 -11.63
C PRO A 110 -7.43 13.22 -11.53
N PHE A 111 -7.12 11.93 -11.42
CA PHE A 111 -5.75 11.44 -11.38
C PHE A 111 -5.42 10.78 -12.71
N ILE A 112 -4.25 11.08 -13.28
CA ILE A 112 -3.75 10.44 -14.50
C ILE A 112 -2.52 9.61 -14.09
N ASP A 113 -2.57 8.31 -14.37
CA ASP A 113 -1.44 7.41 -14.06
C ASP A 113 -0.31 7.51 -15.09
N GLU A 114 0.74 6.70 -14.87
CA GLU A 114 1.94 6.67 -15.70
C GLU A 114 1.66 6.30 -17.17
N ASP A 115 0.56 5.58 -17.44
CA ASP A 115 0.12 5.15 -18.77
C ASP A 115 -0.86 6.13 -19.43
N GLY A 116 -1.21 7.23 -18.75
CA GLY A 116 -2.15 8.23 -19.24
C GLY A 116 -3.62 7.87 -19.00
N VAL A 117 -3.91 6.86 -18.17
CA VAL A 117 -5.29 6.48 -17.82
C VAL A 117 -5.84 7.46 -16.78
N GLU A 118 -7.01 8.02 -17.06
CA GLU A 118 -7.69 8.96 -16.17
C GLU A 118 -8.62 8.21 -15.18
N TYR A 119 -8.37 8.39 -13.89
CA TYR A 119 -9.20 7.90 -12.79
C TYR A 119 -10.07 9.04 -12.25
N LYS A 120 -11.30 8.70 -11.86
CA LYS A 120 -12.29 9.65 -11.32
C LYS A 120 -12.92 9.14 -10.02
N GLY A 121 -13.49 10.06 -9.26
CA GLY A 121 -14.22 9.74 -8.03
C GLY A 121 -13.35 9.02 -7.01
N LEU A 122 -13.84 7.91 -6.46
CA LEU A 122 -13.18 7.21 -5.35
C LEU A 122 -11.77 6.70 -5.70
N LEU A 123 -11.54 6.24 -6.92
CA LEU A 123 -10.22 5.77 -7.34
C LEU A 123 -9.23 6.93 -7.52
N ALA A 124 -9.70 8.08 -8.02
CA ALA A 124 -8.90 9.30 -8.06
C ALA A 124 -8.50 9.76 -6.65
N MET A 125 -9.46 9.76 -5.72
CA MET A 125 -9.19 10.09 -4.32
C MET A 125 -8.16 9.15 -3.68
N LEU A 126 -8.25 7.84 -3.98
CA LEU A 126 -7.27 6.88 -3.50
C LEU A 126 -5.88 7.15 -4.09
N ALA A 127 -5.81 7.43 -5.39
CA ALA A 127 -4.55 7.72 -6.09
C ALA A 127 -3.89 9.02 -5.57
N ASN A 128 -4.66 10.10 -5.41
CA ASN A 128 -4.16 11.34 -4.81
C ASN A 128 -3.69 11.12 -3.36
N ARG A 129 -4.43 10.32 -2.57
CA ARG A 129 -3.99 9.91 -1.24
C ARG A 129 -2.67 9.14 -1.26
N MET A 130 -2.50 8.21 -2.19
CA MET A 130 -1.24 7.47 -2.36
C MET A 130 -0.08 8.44 -2.68
N LYS A 131 -0.29 9.42 -3.56
CA LYS A 131 0.70 10.45 -3.89
C LYS A 131 1.13 11.26 -2.67
N HIS A 132 0.18 11.77 -1.89
CA HIS A 132 0.51 12.52 -0.67
C HIS A 132 1.25 11.66 0.36
N GLN A 133 0.84 10.39 0.54
CA GLN A 133 1.56 9.51 1.44
C GLN A 133 2.96 9.15 0.95
N ARG A 134 3.18 9.11 -0.38
CA ARG A 134 4.53 8.99 -0.96
C ARG A 134 5.38 10.20 -0.63
N GLU A 135 4.82 11.41 -0.71
CA GLU A 135 5.52 12.64 -0.34
C GLU A 135 5.89 12.64 1.16
N PHE A 136 4.99 12.16 2.02
CA PHE A 136 5.21 12.17 3.48
C PHE A 136 6.15 11.05 3.98
N TYR A 137 6.01 9.84 3.44
CA TYR A 137 6.65 8.64 4.00
C TYR A 137 7.52 7.88 2.99
N GLY A 138 7.45 8.24 1.70
CA GLY A 138 8.14 7.53 0.63
C GLY A 138 7.49 6.20 0.23
N TYR A 139 6.21 6.00 0.54
CA TYR A 139 5.44 4.78 0.25
C TYR A 139 4.00 5.12 -0.14
N ASP A 140 3.31 4.19 -0.81
CA ASP A 140 1.98 4.42 -1.40
C ASP A 140 0.90 3.56 -0.73
N VAL A 141 1.25 2.31 -0.45
CA VAL A 141 0.37 1.31 0.14
C VAL A 141 0.88 0.99 1.54
N PHE A 142 -0.03 0.92 2.49
CA PHE A 142 0.29 0.79 3.91
C PHE A 142 -0.46 -0.38 4.54
N ILE A 143 0.28 -1.21 5.27
CA ILE A 143 -0.24 -2.29 6.11
C ILE A 143 -0.05 -1.88 7.57
N ALA A 144 -1.09 -1.95 8.39
CA ALA A 144 -0.95 -1.71 9.82
C ALA A 144 -0.17 -2.87 10.45
N GLU A 145 0.78 -2.57 11.33
CA GLU A 145 1.51 -3.63 12.05
C GLU A 145 0.57 -4.49 12.91
N ALA A 146 -0.52 -3.89 13.42
CA ALA A 146 -1.57 -4.59 14.16
C ALA A 146 -2.32 -5.66 13.35
N ASP A 147 -2.24 -5.63 12.01
CA ASP A 147 -2.83 -6.64 11.14
C ASP A 147 -1.93 -7.88 10.99
N LEU A 148 -0.65 -7.78 11.34
CA LEU A 148 0.34 -8.82 11.14
C LEU A 148 0.28 -9.90 12.23
N ASP A 149 0.63 -11.13 11.85
CA ASP A 149 0.79 -12.27 12.76
C ASP A 149 2.19 -12.36 13.39
N ARG A 150 3.05 -11.37 13.12
CA ARG A 150 4.47 -11.31 13.46
C ARG A 150 4.95 -9.86 13.57
N ALA A 151 6.18 -9.67 14.05
CA ALA A 151 6.82 -8.35 14.09
C ALA A 151 6.93 -7.72 12.69
N GLY A 152 6.81 -6.40 12.60
CA GLY A 152 6.90 -5.68 11.32
C GLY A 152 8.17 -5.99 10.55
N GLU A 153 9.32 -6.05 11.23
CA GLU A 153 10.63 -6.32 10.63
C GLU A 153 10.70 -7.72 10.02
N ASP A 154 10.12 -8.72 10.69
CA ASP A 154 10.07 -10.09 10.21
C ASP A 154 9.21 -10.20 8.95
N PHE A 155 8.08 -9.49 8.91
CA PHE A 155 7.23 -9.41 7.74
C PHE A 155 7.95 -8.72 6.56
N VAL A 156 8.61 -7.59 6.80
CA VAL A 156 9.42 -6.89 5.79
C VAL A 156 10.53 -7.81 5.25
N GLY A 157 11.24 -8.49 6.15
CA GLY A 157 12.29 -9.44 5.79
C GLY A 157 11.77 -10.58 4.92
N LEU A 158 10.59 -11.12 5.25
CA LEU A 158 9.92 -12.13 4.43
C LEU A 158 9.52 -11.59 3.06
N ALA A 159 8.82 -10.45 3.01
CA ALA A 159 8.36 -9.84 1.77
C ALA A 159 9.51 -9.53 0.80
N ARG A 160 10.64 -9.00 1.32
CA ARG A 160 11.84 -8.74 0.51
C ARG A 160 12.44 -10.01 -0.09
N ARG A 161 12.39 -11.14 0.61
CA ARG A 161 12.85 -12.43 0.05
C ARG A 161 11.98 -12.87 -1.12
N TYR A 162 10.66 -12.72 -1.02
CA TYR A 162 9.74 -13.01 -2.12
C TYR A 162 9.96 -12.06 -3.29
N GLN A 163 10.08 -10.75 -3.04
CA GLN A 163 10.38 -9.75 -4.07
C GLN A 163 11.67 -10.09 -4.82
N ALA A 164 12.76 -10.38 -4.10
CA ALA A 164 14.04 -10.75 -4.70
C ALA A 164 13.98 -12.08 -5.48
N ALA A 165 13.16 -13.04 -5.04
CA ALA A 165 12.94 -14.29 -5.76
C ALA A 165 12.16 -14.06 -7.07
N ALA A 166 11.12 -13.22 -7.04
CA ALA A 166 10.34 -12.85 -8.22
C ALA A 166 11.19 -12.13 -9.27
N SER A 167 11.99 -11.13 -8.85
CA SER A 167 12.86 -10.40 -9.78
C SER A 167 13.92 -11.28 -10.45
N ARG A 168 14.35 -12.37 -9.80
CA ARG A 168 15.25 -13.36 -10.43
C ARG A 168 14.54 -14.16 -11.52
N HIS A 169 13.27 -14.52 -11.32
CA HIS A 169 12.48 -15.25 -12.32
C HIS A 169 12.28 -14.40 -13.59
N ASP A 170 11.88 -13.13 -13.45
CA ASP A 170 11.68 -12.22 -14.58
C ASP A 170 12.97 -12.04 -15.42
N PHE A 171 14.13 -12.03 -14.75
CA PHE A 171 15.43 -11.92 -15.42
C PHE A 171 15.83 -13.18 -16.20
N VAL A 172 15.44 -14.37 -15.72
CA VAL A 172 15.70 -15.62 -16.44
C VAL A 172 14.77 -15.74 -17.65
N GLU A 173 13.49 -15.44 -17.48
CA GLU A 173 12.48 -15.51 -18.56
C GLU A 173 12.77 -14.52 -19.69
N SER A 174 13.16 -13.27 -19.36
CA SER A 174 13.57 -12.27 -20.37
C SER A 174 14.84 -12.66 -21.13
N LYS A 175 15.78 -13.37 -20.51
CA LYS A 175 16.98 -13.88 -21.18
C LYS A 175 16.68 -15.03 -22.14
N ASP A 176 15.77 -15.91 -21.78
CA ASP A 176 15.36 -17.02 -22.65
C ASP A 176 14.54 -16.51 -23.84
N PHE A 177 13.67 -15.52 -23.64
CA PHE A 177 12.96 -14.88 -24.76
C PHE A 177 13.90 -14.20 -25.76
N ARG A 178 14.96 -13.54 -25.29
CA ARG A 178 15.99 -12.91 -26.16
C ARG A 178 16.89 -13.92 -26.91
N LYS A 179 16.88 -15.20 -26.56
CA LYS A 179 17.58 -16.26 -27.31
C LYS A 179 16.72 -16.89 -28.40
N LEU A 180 15.42 -16.63 -28.39
CA LEU A 180 14.43 -17.16 -29.33
C LEU A 180 14.09 -16.17 -30.47
N VAL A 181 14.65 -14.96 -30.44
CA VAL A 181 14.55 -13.92 -31.48
C VAL A 181 15.95 -13.68 -32.05
#